data_AF-A0A350YJJ9-F1
#
_entry.id   AF-A0A350YJJ9-F1
#
_cell.length_a   1.000
_cell.length_b   1.000
_cell.length_c   1.000
_cell.angle_alpha   90.00
_cell.angle_beta   90.00
_cell.angle_gamma   90.00
#
_symmetry.space_group_name_H-M   'P 1'
#
loop_
_entity.id
_entity.type
_entity.pdbx_description
1 polymer ?
#
loop_
_entity_poly.entity_id
_entity_poly.type
_entity_poly.pdbx_seq_one_letter_code
_entity_poly.pdbx_strand_id
1 'polypeptide(L)'
;MSNNYLKPMLDTGSPRVFNCNEMSRRVHADNPDAPYFFRNKALNKIVLIKDAVPESDRSPGMASVGTKLYFPFNQDNIYEGGRTIFFHGKGVEGAIRDYCGEGAVTPELLAQDMRIIGILNKLPSLDPFLMKDVFLREKIDIDQAYFEVSEDAWHEIEQFMLQKFEPLIMAAFPEAKSSDDKARQLIDKIWEARDLEALMPLVDGFRLPKEKALEIFSSWKGIVYYSY
;
A
#
# COMPACT_ATOMS: atom_id res chain seq x y z
N MET A 1 -27.80 17.05 0.77
CA MET A 1 -26.76 17.72 1.58
C MET A 1 -25.51 16.83 1.67
N SER A 2 -24.83 16.54 0.54
CA SER A 2 -23.82 15.46 0.48
C SER A 2 -22.43 15.85 -0.07
N ASN A 3 -22.31 16.93 -0.85
CA ASN A 3 -21.05 17.21 -1.57
C ASN A 3 -19.88 17.71 -0.72
N ASN A 4 -20.11 18.29 0.46
CA ASN A 4 -19.01 18.88 1.26
C ASN A 4 -18.05 17.87 1.91
N TYR A 5 -18.41 16.58 1.96
CA TYR A 5 -17.54 15.53 2.52
C TYR A 5 -16.70 14.80 1.48
N LEU A 6 -17.08 14.85 0.19
CA LEU A 6 -16.36 14.10 -0.85
C LEU A 6 -14.97 14.68 -1.11
N LYS A 7 -14.86 16.02 -1.18
CA LYS A 7 -13.62 16.68 -1.58
C LYS A 7 -12.43 16.36 -0.65
N PRO A 8 -12.52 16.55 0.68
CA PRO A 8 -11.43 16.18 1.59
C PRO A 8 -11.11 14.68 1.66
N MET A 9 -11.99 13.81 1.14
CA MET A 9 -11.76 12.36 1.06
C MET A 9 -11.14 11.90 -0.27
N LEU A 10 -11.01 12.79 -1.25
CA LEU A 10 -10.55 12.50 -2.61
C LEU A 10 -9.37 13.36 -3.07
N ASP A 11 -9.06 14.45 -2.36
CA ASP A 11 -7.89 15.31 -2.66
C ASP A 11 -6.56 14.51 -2.62
N THR A 12 -5.73 14.72 -3.65
CA THR A 12 -4.39 14.13 -3.80
C THR A 12 -3.41 14.67 -2.75
N GLY A 13 -2.40 13.86 -2.41
CA GLY A 13 -1.43 14.15 -1.34
C GLY A 13 -1.87 13.75 0.07
N SER A 14 -3.12 13.30 0.25
CA SER A 14 -3.52 12.62 1.48
C SER A 14 -2.93 11.20 1.50
N PRO A 15 -2.20 10.76 2.55
CA PRO A 15 -1.69 9.39 2.62
C PRO A 15 -2.79 8.33 2.69
N ARG A 16 -4.06 8.73 2.81
CA ARG A 16 -5.22 7.82 2.74
C ARG A 16 -5.74 7.59 1.32
N VAL A 17 -5.30 8.35 0.32
CA VAL A 17 -5.95 8.43 -0.99
C VAL A 17 -4.94 8.23 -2.12
N PHE A 18 -5.19 7.24 -2.98
CA PHE A 18 -4.49 7.10 -4.26
C PHE A 18 -5.45 7.35 -5.41
N ASN A 19 -5.36 8.56 -5.99
CA ASN A 19 -6.15 8.96 -7.15
C ASN A 19 -5.51 8.45 -8.44
N CYS A 20 -5.76 7.16 -8.75
CA CYS A 20 -5.19 6.51 -9.93
C CYS A 20 -5.56 7.22 -11.24
N ASN A 21 -6.75 7.82 -11.31
CA ASN A 21 -7.24 8.65 -12.41
C ASN A 21 -6.35 9.87 -12.69
N GLU A 22 -6.03 10.63 -11.64
CA GLU A 22 -5.18 11.82 -11.74
C GLU A 22 -3.72 11.45 -12.01
N MET A 23 -3.20 10.44 -11.30
CA MET A 23 -1.84 9.94 -11.51
C MET A 23 -1.65 9.42 -12.94
N SER A 24 -2.58 8.58 -13.44
CA SER A 24 -2.48 8.05 -14.82
C SER A 24 -2.55 9.16 -15.86
N ARG A 25 -3.40 10.19 -15.66
CA ARG A 25 -3.43 11.35 -16.56
C ARG A 25 -2.11 12.12 -16.57
N ARG A 26 -1.48 12.35 -15.42
CA ARG A 26 -0.16 13.01 -15.36
C ARG A 26 0.90 12.16 -16.07
N VAL A 27 1.04 10.90 -15.66
CA VAL A 27 2.04 9.98 -16.23
C VAL A 27 1.92 9.90 -17.76
N HIS A 28 0.71 9.83 -18.32
CA HIS A 28 0.52 9.79 -19.77
C HIS A 28 0.55 11.16 -20.48
N ALA A 29 0.46 12.28 -19.75
CA ALA A 29 0.72 13.60 -20.30
C ALA A 29 2.23 13.84 -20.46
N ASP A 30 3.03 13.36 -19.51
CA ASP A 30 4.49 13.44 -19.54
C ASP A 30 5.11 12.37 -20.47
N ASN A 31 4.57 11.15 -20.47
CA ASN A 31 4.99 10.04 -21.33
C ASN A 31 3.77 9.21 -21.83
N PRO A 32 3.25 9.47 -23.05
CA PRO A 32 2.10 8.76 -23.61
C PRO A 32 2.25 7.24 -23.76
N ASP A 33 3.49 6.73 -23.83
CA ASP A 33 3.80 5.30 -23.99
C ASP A 33 4.09 4.58 -22.67
N ALA A 34 3.95 5.27 -21.52
CA ALA A 34 4.12 4.68 -20.20
C ALA A 34 3.14 3.51 -19.96
N PRO A 35 3.53 2.47 -19.20
CA PRO A 35 2.60 1.42 -18.82
C PRO A 35 1.61 1.93 -17.76
N TYR A 36 0.36 1.49 -17.86
CA TYR A 36 -0.68 1.78 -16.86
C TYR A 36 -0.43 1.04 -15.55
N PHE A 37 -0.83 1.66 -14.42
CA PHE A 37 -0.75 1.07 -13.07
C PHE A 37 -1.59 -0.21 -12.94
N PHE A 38 -2.82 -0.20 -13.43
CA PHE A 38 -3.64 -1.39 -13.62
C PHE A 38 -3.58 -1.85 -15.08
N ARG A 39 -3.61 -3.17 -15.32
CA ARG A 39 -3.67 -3.72 -16.67
C ARG A 39 -4.98 -3.37 -17.37
N ASN A 40 -6.10 -3.32 -16.64
CA ASN A 40 -7.34 -2.80 -17.18
C ASN A 40 -7.35 -1.26 -17.20
N LYS A 41 -7.43 -0.67 -18.40
CA LYS A 41 -7.48 0.79 -18.60
C LYS A 41 -8.65 1.47 -17.87
N ALA A 42 -9.77 0.80 -17.62
CA ALA A 42 -10.87 1.37 -16.85
C ALA A 42 -10.52 1.54 -15.37
N LEU A 43 -9.83 0.57 -14.76
CA LEU A 43 -9.41 0.67 -13.35
C LEU A 43 -8.42 1.81 -13.09
N ASN A 44 -7.71 2.26 -14.12
CA ASN A 44 -6.86 3.46 -14.04
C ASN A 44 -7.64 4.78 -13.92
N LYS A 45 -8.99 4.75 -13.88
CA LYS A 45 -9.86 5.92 -13.64
C LYS A 45 -10.53 5.91 -12.25
N ILE A 46 -10.17 4.97 -11.36
CA ILE A 46 -10.73 4.89 -9.99
C ILE A 46 -9.90 5.72 -9.00
N VAL A 47 -10.47 5.90 -7.80
CA VAL A 47 -9.72 6.35 -6.62
C VAL A 47 -9.74 5.23 -5.57
N LEU A 48 -8.58 4.94 -4.96
CA LEU A 48 -8.47 4.05 -3.83
C LEU A 48 -8.41 4.86 -2.54
N ILE A 49 -9.20 4.47 -1.53
CA ILE A 49 -9.35 5.24 -0.29
C ILE A 49 -9.20 4.31 0.91
N LYS A 50 -8.25 4.61 1.81
CA LYS A 50 -8.10 3.95 3.11
C LYS A 50 -9.14 4.47 4.06
N ASP A 51 -9.98 3.58 4.58
CA ASP A 51 -11.04 3.95 5.50
C ASP A 51 -11.28 2.91 6.59
N ALA A 52 -11.82 3.38 7.72
CA ALA A 52 -12.18 2.51 8.82
C ALA A 52 -13.28 1.55 8.36
N VAL A 53 -13.05 0.25 8.56
CA VAL A 53 -14.07 -0.78 8.32
C VAL A 53 -15.14 -0.62 9.41
N PRO A 54 -16.44 -0.49 9.06
CA PRO A 54 -17.53 -0.44 10.04
C PRO A 54 -17.53 -1.67 10.93
N GLU A 55 -17.85 -1.51 12.22
CA GLU A 55 -17.82 -2.63 13.17
C GLU A 55 -18.81 -3.75 12.80
N SER A 56 -19.94 -3.42 12.16
CA SER A 56 -20.89 -4.36 11.57
C SER A 56 -20.29 -5.28 10.51
N ASP A 57 -19.24 -4.81 9.84
CA ASP A 57 -18.64 -5.45 8.67
C ASP A 57 -17.33 -6.16 9.05
N ARG A 58 -16.84 -5.98 10.28
CA ARG A 58 -15.62 -6.61 10.79
C ARG A 58 -15.87 -8.06 11.18
N SER A 59 -15.16 -8.96 10.52
CA SER A 59 -15.01 -10.36 10.99
C SER A 59 -13.86 -10.47 12.01
N PRO A 60 -13.84 -11.46 12.92
CA PRO A 60 -12.72 -11.70 13.81
C PRO A 60 -11.40 -11.88 13.04
N GLY A 61 -10.35 -11.16 13.44
CA GLY A 61 -9.05 -11.16 12.75
C GLY A 61 -8.96 -10.24 11.52
N MET A 62 -10.02 -9.50 11.18
CA MET A 62 -10.01 -8.53 10.10
C MET A 62 -9.37 -7.20 10.54
N ALA A 63 -8.64 -6.56 9.63
CA ALA A 63 -8.05 -5.24 9.87
C ALA A 63 -9.11 -4.17 10.12
N SER A 64 -8.82 -3.23 11.03
CA SER A 64 -9.70 -2.11 11.36
C SER A 64 -9.80 -1.05 10.25
N VAL A 65 -8.83 -1.05 9.33
CA VAL A 65 -8.76 -0.20 8.13
C VAL A 65 -8.74 -1.10 6.90
N GLY A 66 -9.46 -0.71 5.86
CA GLY A 66 -9.47 -1.38 4.56
C GLY A 66 -9.47 -0.38 3.41
N THR A 67 -9.30 -0.86 2.18
CA THR A 67 -9.37 -0.03 0.98
C THR A 67 -10.79 -0.07 0.39
N LYS A 68 -11.37 1.12 0.19
CA LYS A 68 -12.52 1.34 -0.70
C LYS A 68 -12.03 1.62 -2.11
N LEU A 69 -12.72 1.05 -3.09
CA LEU A 69 -12.64 1.42 -4.50
C LEU A 69 -13.76 2.44 -4.74
N TYR A 70 -13.41 3.63 -5.23
CA TYR A 70 -14.35 4.66 -5.67
C TYR A 70 -14.35 4.74 -7.20
N PHE A 71 -15.51 4.43 -7.77
CA PHE A 71 -15.78 4.45 -9.21
C PHE A 71 -16.53 5.75 -9.54
N PRO A 72 -15.85 6.80 -10.04
CA PRO A 72 -16.50 8.07 -10.34
C PRO A 72 -17.45 7.93 -11.54
N PHE A 73 -18.60 8.62 -11.48
CA PHE A 73 -19.53 8.71 -12.61
C PHE A 73 -19.02 9.65 -13.71
N ASN A 74 -18.32 10.73 -13.31
CA ASN A 74 -17.59 11.62 -14.21
C ASN A 74 -16.09 11.51 -13.88
N GLN A 75 -15.29 11.05 -14.84
CA GLN A 75 -13.85 10.86 -14.66
C GLN A 75 -13.07 12.18 -14.78
N ASP A 76 -13.61 13.18 -15.47
CA ASP A 76 -13.00 14.51 -15.58
C ASP A 76 -13.29 15.35 -14.32
N ASN A 77 -14.41 15.10 -13.64
CA ASN A 77 -14.76 15.71 -12.37
C ASN A 77 -15.25 14.67 -11.33
N ILE A 78 -14.29 14.05 -10.64
CA ILE A 78 -14.55 12.98 -9.65
C ILE A 78 -15.43 13.42 -8.47
N TYR A 79 -15.65 14.72 -8.27
CA TYR A 79 -16.47 15.28 -7.20
C TYR A 79 -17.99 15.29 -7.52
N GLU A 80 -18.39 14.95 -8.75
CA GLU A 80 -19.80 14.81 -9.15
C GLU A 80 -20.47 13.53 -8.61
N GLY A 81 -19.69 12.67 -7.95
CA GLY A 81 -20.15 11.45 -7.30
C GLY A 81 -19.76 10.18 -8.03
N GLY A 82 -20.05 9.05 -7.40
CA GLY A 82 -19.61 7.74 -7.84
C GLY A 82 -20.09 6.62 -6.91
N ARG A 83 -19.76 5.37 -7.27
CA ARG A 83 -20.05 4.17 -6.46
C ARG A 83 -18.83 3.82 -5.62
N THR A 84 -18.99 3.60 -4.32
CA THR A 84 -17.94 3.03 -3.46
C THR A 84 -18.22 1.58 -3.12
N ILE A 85 -17.19 0.73 -3.09
CA ILE A 85 -17.23 -0.60 -2.47
C ILE A 85 -15.95 -0.88 -1.71
N PHE A 86 -16.02 -1.54 -0.55
CA PHE A 86 -14.81 -2.05 0.11
C PHE A 86 -14.24 -3.24 -0.67
N PHE A 87 -12.92 -3.38 -0.72
CA PHE A 87 -12.24 -4.49 -1.40
C PHE A 87 -12.63 -5.88 -0.84
N HIS A 88 -12.87 -5.97 0.47
CA HIS A 88 -13.36 -7.19 1.13
C HIS A 88 -14.89 -7.37 1.04
N GLY A 89 -15.60 -6.43 0.39
CA GLY A 89 -17.06 -6.46 0.26
C GLY A 89 -17.53 -7.56 -0.68
N LYS A 90 -18.68 -8.17 -0.36
CA LYS A 90 -19.34 -9.13 -1.24
C LYS A 90 -19.63 -8.48 -2.59
N GLY A 91 -19.21 -9.13 -3.68
CA GLY A 91 -19.45 -8.64 -5.05
C GLY A 91 -18.44 -7.62 -5.59
N VAL A 92 -17.28 -7.42 -4.94
CA VAL A 92 -16.20 -6.55 -5.46
C VAL A 92 -15.82 -6.86 -6.92
N GLU A 93 -15.67 -8.15 -7.27
CA GLU A 93 -15.38 -8.56 -8.65
C GLU A 93 -16.51 -8.21 -9.62
N GLY A 94 -17.77 -8.34 -9.18
CA GLY A 94 -18.93 -7.94 -9.97
C GLY A 94 -18.89 -6.44 -10.24
N ALA A 95 -18.73 -5.62 -9.20
CA ALA A 95 -18.63 -4.17 -9.33
C ALA A 95 -17.46 -3.71 -10.23
N ILE A 96 -16.32 -4.44 -10.22
CA ILE A 96 -15.21 -4.19 -11.15
C ILE A 96 -15.59 -4.56 -12.59
N ARG A 97 -16.18 -5.73 -12.82
CA ARG A 97 -16.64 -6.15 -14.17
C ARG A 97 -17.70 -5.19 -14.72
N ASP A 98 -18.69 -4.79 -13.90
CA ASP A 98 -19.70 -3.79 -14.23
C ASP A 98 -19.05 -2.47 -14.68
N TYR A 99 -18.06 -1.98 -13.94
CA TYR A 99 -17.40 -0.69 -14.19
C TYR A 99 -16.48 -0.71 -15.42
N CYS A 100 -15.77 -1.82 -15.63
CA CYS A 100 -14.92 -2.02 -16.81
C CYS A 100 -15.74 -2.28 -18.08
N GLY A 101 -16.97 -2.76 -17.95
CA GLY A 101 -17.85 -3.19 -19.03
C GLY A 101 -17.79 -4.69 -19.29
N GLU A 102 -18.93 -5.27 -19.70
CA GLU A 102 -19.02 -6.69 -20.05
C GLU A 102 -18.05 -7.04 -21.20
N GLY A 103 -17.33 -8.15 -21.05
CA GLY A 103 -16.34 -8.61 -22.04
C GLY A 103 -15.00 -7.84 -22.03
N ALA A 104 -14.89 -6.69 -21.39
CA ALA A 104 -13.65 -5.90 -21.31
C ALA A 104 -12.63 -6.43 -20.28
N VAL A 105 -12.94 -7.52 -19.58
CA VAL A 105 -12.12 -8.09 -18.50
C VAL A 105 -12.01 -9.61 -18.68
N THR A 106 -10.82 -10.11 -19.02
CA THR A 106 -10.56 -11.56 -18.94
C THR A 106 -10.31 -11.96 -17.47
N PRO A 107 -10.54 -13.22 -17.07
CA PRO A 107 -10.27 -13.69 -15.72
C PRO A 107 -8.83 -13.44 -15.26
N GLU A 108 -7.86 -13.55 -16.17
CA GLU A 108 -6.42 -13.39 -15.91
C GLU A 108 -6.07 -11.92 -15.65
N LEU A 109 -6.63 -10.99 -16.43
CA LEU A 109 -6.47 -9.56 -16.21
C LEU A 109 -7.09 -9.15 -14.87
N LEU A 110 -8.30 -9.64 -14.57
CA LEU A 110 -8.94 -9.38 -13.29
C LEU A 110 -8.10 -9.90 -12.12
N ALA A 111 -7.56 -11.12 -12.22
CA ALA A 111 -6.73 -11.69 -11.17
C ALA A 111 -5.45 -10.88 -10.89
N GLN A 112 -4.82 -10.31 -11.93
CA GLN A 112 -3.66 -9.44 -11.79
C GLN A 112 -4.01 -8.11 -11.11
N ASP A 113 -5.06 -7.43 -11.57
CA ASP A 113 -5.47 -6.15 -10.97
C ASP A 113 -6.00 -6.34 -9.53
N MET A 114 -6.72 -7.45 -9.27
CA MET A 114 -7.13 -7.84 -7.91
C MET A 114 -5.94 -8.16 -6.99
N ARG A 115 -4.83 -8.71 -7.52
CA ARG A 115 -3.59 -8.89 -6.74
C ARG A 115 -3.02 -7.53 -6.33
N ILE A 116 -2.94 -6.56 -7.25
CA ILE A 116 -2.45 -5.20 -6.97
C ILE A 116 -3.32 -4.53 -5.89
N ILE A 117 -4.65 -4.54 -6.05
CA ILE A 117 -5.57 -3.95 -5.07
C ILE A 117 -5.48 -4.70 -3.72
N GLY A 118 -5.30 -6.02 -3.72
CA GLY A 118 -5.14 -6.83 -2.52
C GLY A 118 -3.84 -6.55 -1.75
N ILE A 119 -2.74 -6.24 -2.44
CA ILE A 119 -1.49 -5.77 -1.84
C ILE A 119 -1.71 -4.39 -1.21
N LEU A 120 -2.25 -3.44 -1.97
CA LEU A 120 -2.57 -2.09 -1.48
C LEU A 120 -3.55 -2.13 -0.31
N ASN A 121 -4.50 -3.06 -0.27
CA ASN A 121 -5.44 -3.23 0.84
C ASN A 121 -4.75 -3.60 2.16
N LYS A 122 -3.63 -4.32 2.14
CA LYS A 122 -2.86 -4.70 3.35
C LYS A 122 -2.00 -3.57 3.93
N LEU A 123 -1.68 -2.54 3.14
CA LEU A 123 -0.91 -1.40 3.64
C LEU A 123 -1.68 -0.63 4.74
N PRO A 124 -1.01 0.00 5.71
CA PRO A 124 -1.67 0.89 6.67
C PRO A 124 -2.23 2.16 6.00
N SER A 125 -1.62 2.57 4.87
CA SER A 125 -1.97 3.77 4.11
C SER A 125 -1.78 3.54 2.60
N LEU A 126 -1.97 4.57 1.78
CA LEU A 126 -1.63 4.62 0.36
C LEU A 126 -0.60 5.71 0.09
N ASP A 127 0.32 5.88 1.03
CA ASP A 127 1.45 6.78 0.88
C ASP A 127 2.37 6.32 -0.27
N PRO A 128 2.84 7.22 -1.16
CA PRO A 128 3.70 6.88 -2.29
C PRO A 128 4.95 6.05 -1.90
N PHE A 129 5.54 6.32 -0.74
CA PHE A 129 6.71 5.59 -0.25
C PHE A 129 6.36 4.14 0.12
N LEU A 130 5.30 3.94 0.91
CA LEU A 130 4.83 2.61 1.32
C LEU A 130 4.27 1.80 0.15
N MET A 131 3.73 2.48 -0.88
CA MET A 131 3.34 1.86 -2.14
C MET A 131 4.56 1.40 -2.96
N LYS A 132 5.54 2.28 -3.20
CA LYS A 132 6.79 1.94 -3.93
C LYS A 132 7.50 0.75 -3.26
N ASP A 133 7.64 0.79 -1.94
CA ASP A 133 8.22 -0.30 -1.14
C ASP A 133 7.53 -1.66 -1.35
N VAL A 134 6.20 -1.73 -1.21
CA VAL A 134 5.53 -3.02 -1.27
C VAL A 134 5.55 -3.62 -2.68
N PHE A 135 5.55 -2.79 -3.73
CA PHE A 135 5.70 -3.27 -5.11
C PHE A 135 7.12 -3.71 -5.45
N LEU A 136 8.15 -2.96 -5.04
CA LEU A 136 9.56 -3.38 -5.15
C LEU A 136 9.78 -4.73 -4.46
N ARG A 137 9.16 -4.93 -3.30
CA ARG A 137 9.14 -6.21 -2.61
C ARG A 137 8.40 -7.28 -3.42
N GLU A 138 7.18 -7.06 -3.91
CA GLU A 138 6.23 -8.14 -4.23
C GLU A 138 6.55 -9.25 -5.26
N LYS A 139 7.54 -9.21 -6.15
CA LYS A 139 8.09 -8.06 -6.87
C LYS A 139 7.13 -7.78 -8.02
N ILE A 140 6.72 -6.52 -8.21
CA ILE A 140 5.78 -6.10 -9.25
C ILE A 140 6.33 -4.83 -9.87
N ASP A 141 6.56 -4.87 -11.18
CA ASP A 141 7.02 -3.73 -11.94
C ASP A 141 5.86 -2.75 -12.19
N ILE A 142 5.98 -1.56 -11.63
CA ILE A 142 5.06 -0.42 -11.78
C ILE A 142 5.95 0.78 -12.08
N ASP A 143 5.57 1.57 -13.09
CA ASP A 143 6.33 2.76 -13.49
C ASP A 143 6.52 3.72 -12.31
N GLN A 144 7.77 4.17 -12.11
CA GLN A 144 8.15 5.02 -10.99
C GLN A 144 7.39 6.35 -10.98
N ALA A 145 6.89 6.84 -12.12
CA ALA A 145 6.11 8.07 -12.21
C ALA A 145 4.74 8.02 -11.49
N TYR A 146 4.28 6.82 -11.11
CA TYR A 146 3.13 6.63 -10.21
C TYR A 146 3.46 6.81 -8.72
N PHE A 147 4.73 6.90 -8.35
CA PHE A 147 5.20 7.14 -6.98
C PHE A 147 5.86 8.52 -6.92
N GLU A 148 5.28 9.44 -6.15
CA GLU A 148 5.77 10.81 -5.97
C GLU A 148 6.97 10.87 -5.00
N VAL A 149 7.98 10.01 -5.21
CA VAL A 149 9.13 9.82 -4.33
C VAL A 149 10.42 9.86 -5.16
N SER A 150 11.22 10.91 -4.98
CA SER A 150 12.56 11.00 -5.57
C SER A 150 13.50 9.96 -4.95
N GLU A 151 14.56 9.59 -5.67
CA GLU A 151 15.57 8.66 -5.16
C GLU A 151 16.30 9.21 -3.92
N ASP A 152 16.54 10.52 -3.86
CA ASP A 152 17.14 11.17 -2.67
C ASP A 152 16.21 11.03 -1.44
N ALA A 153 14.91 11.33 -1.60
CA ALA A 153 13.93 11.20 -0.52
C ALA A 153 13.74 9.73 -0.11
N TRP A 154 13.75 8.81 -1.08
CA TRP A 154 13.72 7.38 -0.82
C TRP A 154 14.88 6.94 0.09
N HIS A 155 16.11 7.37 -0.24
CA HIS A 155 17.29 7.01 0.55
C HIS A 155 17.32 7.71 1.92
N GLU A 156 16.87 8.96 2.02
CA GLU A 156 16.76 9.67 3.31
C GLU A 156 15.78 8.96 4.26
N ILE A 157 14.60 8.59 3.77
CA ILE A 157 13.58 7.86 4.52
C ILE A 157 14.09 6.44 4.89
N GLU A 158 14.75 5.74 3.97
CA GLU A 158 15.42 4.47 4.23
C GLU A 158 16.41 4.58 5.38
N GLN A 159 17.41 5.48 5.29
CA GLN A 159 18.42 5.68 6.33
C GLN A 159 17.82 6.05 7.69
N PHE A 160 16.78 6.89 7.70
CA PHE A 160 16.05 7.23 8.92
C PHE A 160 15.44 5.99 9.59
N MET A 161 14.78 5.11 8.84
CA MET A 161 14.25 3.87 9.39
C MET A 161 15.33 2.91 9.85
N LEU A 162 16.46 2.80 9.14
CA LEU A 162 17.58 1.95 9.58
C LEU A 162 18.06 2.38 10.98
N GLN A 163 18.23 3.69 11.20
CA GLN A 163 18.61 4.26 12.51
C GLN A 163 17.55 4.03 13.59
N LYS A 164 16.26 4.06 13.23
CA LYS A 164 15.17 3.79 14.20
C LYS A 164 15.09 2.32 14.62
N PHE A 165 15.56 1.38 13.79
CA PHE A 165 15.61 -0.05 14.15
C PHE A 165 16.85 -0.43 14.97
N GLU A 166 17.95 0.31 14.89
CA GLU A 166 19.21 0.01 15.59
C GLU A 166 19.05 -0.25 17.11
N PRO A 167 18.33 0.58 17.91
CA PRO A 167 18.17 0.34 19.35
C PRO A 167 17.48 -0.99 19.68
N LEU A 168 16.72 -1.54 18.74
CA LEU A 168 15.92 -2.74 18.94
C LEU A 168 16.72 -3.99 18.57
N ILE A 169 17.62 -3.89 17.60
CA ILE A 169 18.69 -4.89 17.44
C ILE A 169 19.53 -4.96 18.71
N MET A 170 19.97 -3.82 19.27
CA MET A 170 20.74 -3.79 20.53
C MET A 170 19.96 -4.39 21.72
N ALA A 171 18.65 -4.15 21.80
CA ALA A 171 17.80 -4.72 22.85
C ALA A 171 17.61 -6.24 22.72
N ALA A 172 17.51 -6.76 21.49
CA ALA A 172 17.40 -8.20 21.22
C ALA A 172 18.75 -8.94 21.31
N PHE A 173 19.87 -8.25 21.04
CA PHE A 173 21.24 -8.78 21.09
C PHE A 173 22.16 -7.87 21.91
N PRO A 174 22.12 -7.96 23.27
CA PRO A 174 23.01 -7.17 24.12
C PRO A 174 24.51 -7.43 23.90
N GLU A 175 24.85 -8.58 23.32
CA GLU A 175 26.21 -8.98 22.93
C GLU A 175 26.68 -8.36 21.60
N ALA A 176 25.75 -7.89 20.76
CA ALA A 176 26.05 -7.28 19.47
C ALA A 176 26.43 -5.82 19.65
N LYS A 177 27.43 -5.35 18.90
CA LYS A 177 27.85 -3.94 18.89
C LYS A 177 27.19 -3.20 17.72
N SER A 178 26.95 -1.90 17.87
CA SER A 178 26.38 -1.05 16.82
C SER A 178 27.16 -1.02 15.51
N SER A 179 28.46 -1.34 15.54
CA SER A 179 29.31 -1.47 14.36
C SER A 179 29.36 -2.88 13.75
N ASP A 180 28.55 -3.84 14.22
CA ASP A 180 28.55 -5.22 13.74
C ASP A 180 27.75 -5.33 12.42
N ASP A 181 28.34 -5.92 11.37
CA ASP A 181 27.67 -6.11 10.08
C ASP A 181 26.40 -6.96 10.22
N LYS A 182 26.31 -7.82 11.25
CA LYS A 182 25.09 -8.56 11.58
C LYS A 182 23.93 -7.64 11.97
N ALA A 183 24.20 -6.52 12.64
CA ALA A 183 23.15 -5.57 13.01
C ALA A 183 22.55 -4.92 11.76
N ARG A 184 23.39 -4.51 10.81
CA ARG A 184 22.95 -3.99 9.50
C ARG A 184 22.15 -5.04 8.73
N GLN A 185 22.66 -6.27 8.60
CA GLN A 185 21.94 -7.37 7.95
C GLN A 185 20.56 -7.64 8.58
N LEU A 186 20.43 -7.57 9.91
CA LEU A 186 19.14 -7.72 10.58
C LEU A 186 18.19 -6.55 10.29
N ILE A 187 18.70 -5.33 10.23
CA ILE A 187 17.91 -4.15 9.85
C ILE A 187 17.43 -4.28 8.39
N ASP A 188 18.30 -4.69 7.46
CA ASP A 188 17.94 -4.98 6.06
C ASP A 188 16.86 -6.07 5.98
N LYS A 189 16.91 -7.07 6.87
CA LYS A 189 15.88 -8.12 6.95
C LYS A 189 14.55 -7.63 7.56
N ILE A 190 14.58 -6.70 8.51
CA ILE A 190 13.37 -5.99 8.98
C ILE A 190 12.79 -5.15 7.83
N TRP A 191 13.65 -4.50 7.06
CA TRP A 191 13.28 -3.70 5.89
C TRP A 191 12.58 -4.53 4.81
N GLU A 192 13.14 -5.70 4.46
CA GLU A 192 12.54 -6.68 3.55
C GLU A 192 11.21 -7.27 4.10
N ALA A 193 11.12 -7.50 5.42
CA ALA A 193 9.96 -8.06 6.13
C ALA A 193 9.38 -9.34 5.48
N ARG A 194 10.27 -10.25 5.05
CA ARG A 194 9.93 -11.46 4.25
C ARG A 194 10.53 -12.75 4.77
N ASP A 195 11.77 -12.64 5.22
CA ASP A 195 12.60 -13.75 5.64
C ASP A 195 12.35 -14.00 7.13
N LEU A 196 11.32 -14.78 7.44
CA LEU A 196 10.97 -15.10 8.83
C LEU A 196 12.12 -15.83 9.53
N GLU A 197 12.88 -16.66 8.81
CA GLU A 197 14.03 -17.39 9.37
C GLU A 197 15.15 -16.45 9.79
N ALA A 198 15.53 -15.48 8.94
CA ALA A 198 16.50 -14.46 9.30
C ALA A 198 16.01 -13.53 10.42
N LEU A 199 14.68 -13.33 10.54
CA LEU A 199 14.06 -12.54 11.61
C LEU A 199 13.80 -13.35 12.89
N MET A 200 13.91 -14.68 12.88
CA MET A 200 13.65 -15.51 14.07
C MET A 200 14.40 -15.07 15.33
N PRO A 201 15.69 -14.69 15.26
CA PRO A 201 16.40 -14.19 16.44
C PRO A 201 15.72 -12.97 17.10
N LEU A 202 15.14 -12.06 16.30
CA LEU A 202 14.38 -10.90 16.79
C LEU A 202 13.00 -11.31 17.33
N VAL A 203 12.32 -12.22 16.63
CA VAL A 203 11.01 -12.77 17.04
C VAL A 203 11.11 -13.43 18.42
N ASP A 204 12.12 -14.26 18.64
CA ASP A 204 12.35 -14.94 19.91
C ASP A 204 12.82 -13.94 21.00
N GLY A 205 13.70 -12.99 20.66
CA GLY A 205 14.17 -11.94 21.58
C GLY A 205 13.04 -11.03 22.11
N PHE A 206 12.15 -10.59 21.21
CA PHE A 206 10.96 -9.79 21.57
C PHE A 206 9.75 -10.63 22.01
N ARG A 207 9.84 -11.98 21.96
CA ARG A 207 8.76 -12.92 22.27
C ARG A 207 7.49 -12.67 21.45
N LEU A 208 7.64 -12.33 20.18
CA LEU A 208 6.52 -12.10 19.26
C LEU A 208 5.86 -13.44 18.88
N PRO A 209 4.52 -13.49 18.69
CA PRO A 209 3.86 -14.65 18.11
C PRO A 209 4.40 -14.91 16.70
N LYS A 210 4.94 -16.10 16.45
CA LYS A 210 5.66 -16.43 15.20
C LYS A 210 4.77 -16.29 13.97
N GLU A 211 3.48 -16.59 14.14
CA GLU A 211 2.42 -16.51 13.13
C GLU A 211 2.11 -15.06 12.73
N LYS A 212 2.45 -14.08 13.58
CA LYS A 212 2.20 -12.65 13.38
C LYS A 212 3.46 -11.81 13.18
N ALA A 213 4.65 -12.41 13.30
CA ALA A 213 5.92 -11.69 13.25
C ALA A 213 6.04 -10.75 12.03
N LEU A 214 5.81 -11.27 10.82
CA LEU A 214 5.90 -10.47 9.59
C LEU A 214 4.84 -9.35 9.50
N GLU A 215 3.64 -9.56 10.06
CA GLU A 215 2.58 -8.55 10.17
C GLU A 215 3.00 -7.44 11.14
N ILE A 216 3.62 -7.81 12.27
CA ILE A 216 4.12 -6.87 13.28
C ILE A 216 5.26 -6.01 12.72
N PHE A 217 6.28 -6.62 12.08
CA PHE A 217 7.38 -5.87 11.45
C PHE A 217 6.86 -4.96 10.31
N SER A 218 5.94 -5.44 9.48
CA SER A 218 5.34 -4.62 8.41
C SER A 218 4.52 -3.45 8.95
N SER A 219 3.74 -3.68 10.01
CA SER A 219 2.95 -2.64 10.68
C SER A 219 3.85 -1.59 11.34
N TRP A 220 4.94 -2.04 11.95
CA TRP A 220 5.91 -1.20 12.63
C TRP A 220 6.70 -0.34 11.65
N LYS A 221 7.11 -0.87 10.49
CA LYS A 221 7.66 -0.08 9.38
C LYS A 221 6.74 1.08 8.98
N GLY A 222 5.43 0.86 8.94
CA GLY A 222 4.44 1.92 8.76
C GLY A 222 4.42 2.96 9.91
N ILE A 223 4.49 2.52 11.16
CA ILE A 223 4.55 3.43 12.34
C ILE A 223 5.83 4.26 12.34
N VAL A 224 6.98 3.67 12.05
CA VAL A 224 8.27 4.37 12.01
C VAL A 224 8.28 5.38 10.86
N TYR A 225 7.75 5.02 9.68
CA TYR A 225 7.58 5.95 8.57
C TYR A 225 6.78 7.20 8.97
N TYR A 226 5.67 7.07 9.70
CA TYR A 226 4.91 8.22 10.21
C TYR A 226 5.55 8.97 11.40
N SER A 227 6.78 8.63 11.78
CA SER A 227 7.58 9.38 12.77
C SER A 227 8.74 10.18 12.14
N TYR A 228 8.85 10.14 10.81
CA TYR A 228 9.70 10.99 9.98
C TYR A 228 9.10 12.40 9.89
#